data_AF-A0A1H7LY57-F1
#
_entry.id   AF-A0A1H7LY57-F1
#
_cell.length_a   1.000
_cell.length_b   1.000
_cell.length_c   1.000
_cell.angle_alpha   90.00
_cell.angle_beta   90.00
_cell.angle_gamma   90.00
#
_symmetry.space_group_name_H-M   'P 1'
#
loop_
_entity.id
_entity.type
_entity.pdbx_description
1 polymer ?
#
loop_
_entity_poly.entity_id
_entity_poly.type
_entity_poly.pdbx_seq_one_letter_code
_entity_poly.pdbx_strand_id
1 'polypeptide(L)'
;MVLHLKKNILLFVVAILPVLGISQDVTIVNQFIRSMTDAQKEQIVYEFNADDRDDWHFLPWSSYERQGLSLKELRTEQKELVHKLLRSSLSDTGYKQTTEIIGLENVLAASSGDPVYRDPERYYVSIYGDPTQEDVWMWSFEGHHVSLHFTTVADAVSYTPRFFGSNPGRIMEGERKGFSPLVHEEDMGLQLIHMLSSEQRKTAIISNKTYNDIISFNKPVAEKPAPEGILVNNLTDGQKKLVMDIIYEYASTIPADQAMARISKIRKEELDEMRFAWAGATELGKAHYYRIQGKTFMIEFDNSQNNANHIHTVWRDFDGDFGRDLLKEHYTNHEHQH
;
A
#
# COMPACT_ATOMS: atom_id res chain seq x y z
N MET A 1 29.31 46.66 -38.83
CA MET A 1 28.88 45.38 -39.45
C MET A 1 28.75 44.38 -38.31
N VAL A 2 27.52 44.11 -37.87
CA VAL A 2 27.20 43.36 -36.64
C VAL A 2 27.31 41.86 -36.93
N LEU A 3 28.14 41.13 -36.17
CA LEU A 3 28.16 39.66 -36.16
C LEU A 3 27.03 39.15 -35.25
N HIS A 4 26.07 38.44 -35.82
CA HIS A 4 25.04 37.69 -35.09
C HIS A 4 25.57 36.29 -34.73
N LEU A 5 25.79 36.03 -33.44
CA LEU A 5 26.00 34.69 -32.91
C LEU A 5 24.61 34.04 -32.72
N LYS A 6 24.28 33.02 -33.52
CA LYS A 6 23.10 32.18 -33.28
C LYS A 6 23.37 31.25 -32.11
N LYS A 7 22.61 31.44 -31.01
CA LYS A 7 22.51 30.49 -29.89
C LYS A 7 21.70 29.27 -30.35
N ASN A 8 22.35 28.12 -30.50
CA ASN A 8 21.65 26.85 -30.64
C ASN A 8 21.18 26.42 -29.25
N ILE A 9 19.88 26.54 -28.99
CA ILE A 9 19.21 25.95 -27.83
C ILE A 9 19.06 24.46 -28.14
N LEU A 10 19.82 23.63 -27.44
CA LEU A 10 19.67 22.18 -27.47
C LEU A 10 18.45 21.83 -26.60
N LEU A 11 17.32 21.53 -27.23
CA LEU A 11 16.17 20.94 -26.55
C LEU A 11 16.55 19.53 -26.11
N PHE A 12 16.68 19.30 -24.80
CA PHE A 12 16.70 17.95 -24.25
C PHE A 12 15.26 17.44 -24.23
N VAL A 13 14.90 16.62 -25.21
CA VAL A 13 13.70 15.79 -25.12
C VAL A 13 14.04 14.66 -24.14
N VAL A 14 13.52 14.75 -22.91
CA VAL A 14 13.53 13.63 -21.97
C VAL A 14 12.54 12.61 -22.50
N ALA A 15 13.03 11.59 -23.19
CA ALA A 15 12.23 10.41 -23.51
C ALA A 15 11.92 9.70 -22.18
N ILE A 16 10.67 9.82 -21.72
CA ILE A 16 10.11 8.94 -20.71
C ILE A 16 9.94 7.60 -21.43
N LEU A 17 10.89 6.69 -21.24
CA LEU A 17 10.70 5.30 -21.67
C LEU A 17 9.57 4.72 -20.81
N PRO A 18 8.50 4.17 -21.41
CA PRO A 18 7.51 3.45 -20.63
C PRO A 18 8.22 2.29 -19.96
N VAL A 19 8.13 2.23 -18.63
CA VAL A 19 8.48 1.03 -17.90
C VAL A 19 7.45 0.00 -18.36
N LEU A 20 7.87 -0.93 -19.23
CA LEU A 20 7.08 -2.11 -19.57
C LEU A 20 6.89 -2.90 -18.28
N GLY A 21 5.78 -2.65 -17.59
CA GLY A 21 5.35 -3.49 -16.49
C GLY A 21 4.84 -4.80 -17.05
N ILE A 22 5.07 -5.89 -16.32
CA ILE A 22 4.26 -7.08 -16.54
C ILE A 22 2.87 -6.70 -16.02
N SER A 23 1.92 -6.48 -16.94
CA SER A 23 0.52 -6.28 -16.58
C SER A 23 0.07 -7.40 -15.65
N GLN A 24 -0.93 -7.12 -14.81
CA GLN A 24 -1.60 -8.18 -14.04
C GLN A 24 -1.92 -9.38 -14.96
N ASP A 25 -1.75 -10.61 -14.48
CA ASP A 25 -2.01 -11.80 -15.30
C ASP A 25 -3.52 -11.96 -15.54
N VAL A 26 -3.96 -11.36 -16.65
CA VAL A 26 -5.33 -11.39 -17.17
C VAL A 26 -5.83 -12.84 -17.31
N THR A 27 -4.94 -13.79 -17.58
CA THR A 27 -5.31 -15.22 -17.69
C THR A 27 -5.87 -15.75 -16.38
N ILE A 28 -5.27 -15.40 -15.24
CA ILE A 28 -5.70 -15.89 -13.93
C ILE A 28 -7.02 -15.25 -13.53
N VAL A 29 -7.18 -13.94 -13.74
CA VAL A 29 -8.45 -13.23 -13.43
C VAL A 29 -9.59 -13.81 -14.25
N ASN A 30 -9.34 -14.09 -15.53
CA ASN A 30 -10.34 -14.69 -16.40
C ASN A 30 -10.71 -16.12 -15.99
N GLN A 31 -9.74 -16.92 -15.55
CA GLN A 31 -10.02 -18.24 -14.98
C GLN A 31 -10.87 -18.12 -13.72
N PHE A 32 -10.59 -17.15 -12.85
CA PHE A 32 -11.37 -16.87 -11.65
C PHE A 32 -12.81 -16.49 -11.99
N ILE A 33 -13.04 -15.50 -12.85
CA ILE A 33 -14.38 -15.07 -13.29
C ILE A 33 -15.14 -16.23 -13.95
N ARG A 34 -14.47 -17.01 -14.82
CA ARG A 34 -15.12 -18.16 -15.52
C ARG A 34 -15.49 -19.30 -14.58
N SER A 35 -14.84 -19.42 -13.43
CA SER A 35 -15.16 -20.44 -12.42
C SER A 35 -16.41 -20.10 -11.59
N MET A 36 -16.93 -18.86 -11.70
CA MET A 36 -18.08 -18.36 -10.96
C MET A 36 -19.41 -18.75 -11.61
N THR A 37 -20.44 -18.96 -10.78
CA THR A 37 -21.83 -18.98 -11.24
C THR A 37 -22.28 -17.57 -11.63
N ASP A 38 -23.40 -17.44 -12.35
CA ASP A 38 -23.90 -16.12 -12.74
C ASP A 38 -24.29 -15.27 -11.53
N ALA A 39 -24.90 -15.88 -10.50
CA ALA A 39 -25.19 -15.19 -9.23
C ALA A 39 -23.92 -14.72 -8.50
N GLN A 40 -22.82 -15.49 -8.56
CA GLN A 40 -21.54 -15.04 -8.00
C GLN A 40 -20.95 -13.88 -8.80
N LYS A 41 -21.08 -13.90 -10.14
CA LYS A 41 -20.60 -12.80 -11.00
C LYS A 41 -21.29 -11.48 -10.70
N GLU A 42 -22.61 -11.52 -10.50
CA GLU A 42 -23.41 -10.34 -10.11
C GLU A 42 -22.96 -9.70 -8.78
N GLN A 43 -22.28 -10.46 -7.91
CA GLN A 43 -21.79 -9.99 -6.61
C GLN A 43 -20.30 -9.64 -6.61
N ILE A 44 -19.55 -9.92 -7.68
CA ILE A 44 -18.09 -9.77 -7.70
C ILE A 44 -17.56 -8.93 -8.85
N VAL A 45 -18.30 -8.82 -9.96
CA VAL A 45 -17.91 -8.05 -11.14
C VAL A 45 -18.81 -6.83 -11.27
N TYR A 46 -18.19 -5.66 -11.18
CA TYR A 46 -18.83 -4.35 -11.23
C TYR A 46 -18.34 -3.57 -12.45
N GLU A 47 -19.06 -2.51 -12.82
CA GLU A 47 -18.56 -1.55 -13.82
C GLU A 47 -17.30 -0.85 -13.29
N PHE A 48 -16.36 -0.48 -14.17
CA PHE A 48 -15.12 0.17 -13.73
C PHE A 48 -15.37 1.51 -13.01
N ASN A 49 -16.42 2.24 -13.38
CA ASN A 49 -16.76 3.52 -12.76
C ASN A 49 -17.81 3.40 -11.65
N ALA A 50 -17.99 2.22 -11.05
CA ALA A 50 -18.88 2.06 -9.91
C ALA A 50 -18.50 3.03 -8.77
N ASP A 51 -19.52 3.61 -8.12
CA ASP A 51 -19.36 4.65 -7.09
C ASP A 51 -18.56 4.17 -5.85
N ASP A 52 -18.51 2.86 -5.63
CA ASP A 52 -17.86 2.20 -4.50
C ASP A 52 -16.46 1.65 -4.82
N ARG A 53 -15.94 1.85 -6.04
CA ARG A 53 -14.61 1.34 -6.45
C ARG A 53 -13.49 1.84 -5.54
N ASP A 54 -13.62 3.05 -5.01
CA ASP A 54 -12.64 3.67 -4.10
C ASP A 54 -13.12 3.73 -2.64
N ASP A 55 -14.19 2.99 -2.30
CA ASP A 55 -14.69 2.83 -0.94
C ASP A 55 -14.08 1.58 -0.28
N TRP A 56 -13.07 1.80 0.55
CA TRP A 56 -12.21 0.75 1.09
C TRP A 56 -12.14 0.83 2.61
N HIS A 57 -11.91 -0.32 3.26
CA HIS A 57 -11.77 -0.35 4.72
C HIS A 57 -10.98 -1.55 5.23
N PHE A 58 -10.25 -1.35 6.33
CA PHE A 58 -9.47 -2.36 7.04
C PHE A 58 -10.09 -2.83 8.38
N LEU A 59 -11.34 -2.47 8.68
CA LEU A 59 -12.02 -2.86 9.92
C LEU A 59 -12.57 -4.30 9.87
N PRO A 60 -12.93 -4.91 11.01
CA PRO A 60 -13.60 -6.21 11.03
C PRO A 60 -14.86 -6.23 10.16
N TRP A 61 -15.19 -7.40 9.60
CA TRP A 61 -16.34 -7.60 8.70
C TRP A 61 -17.69 -7.17 9.30
N SER A 62 -17.83 -7.19 10.62
CA SER A 62 -19.07 -6.76 11.29
C SER A 62 -19.24 -5.24 11.37
N SER A 63 -18.16 -4.49 11.13
CA SER A 63 -18.12 -3.02 11.30
C SER A 63 -18.29 -2.28 9.99
N TYR A 64 -18.11 -2.99 8.87
CA TYR A 64 -18.14 -2.43 7.53
C TYR A 64 -18.52 -3.53 6.53
N GLU A 65 -19.60 -3.29 5.79
CA GLU A 65 -20.06 -4.15 4.70
C GLU A 65 -19.16 -3.92 3.48
N ARG A 66 -18.59 -4.99 2.94
CA ARG A 66 -17.68 -4.93 1.79
C ARG A 66 -18.37 -5.43 0.55
N GLN A 67 -18.01 -4.81 -0.57
CA GLN A 67 -18.34 -5.32 -1.89
C GLN A 67 -17.61 -6.64 -2.15
N GLY A 68 -18.14 -7.39 -3.12
CA GLY A 68 -17.52 -8.62 -3.57
C GLY A 68 -17.96 -9.85 -2.80
N LEU A 69 -17.26 -10.95 -3.04
CA LEU A 69 -17.47 -12.22 -2.35
C LEU A 69 -16.38 -12.45 -1.31
N SER A 70 -16.77 -12.87 -0.10
CA SER A 70 -15.79 -13.35 0.88
C SER A 70 -15.19 -14.69 0.46
N LEU A 71 -13.97 -15.00 0.91
CA LEU A 71 -13.38 -16.33 0.74
C LEU A 71 -14.33 -17.41 1.25
N LYS A 72 -15.08 -17.15 2.32
CA LYS A 72 -16.08 -18.08 2.88
C LYS A 72 -17.17 -18.50 1.89
N GLU A 73 -17.52 -17.62 0.97
CA GLU A 73 -18.54 -17.85 -0.07
C GLU A 73 -17.97 -18.52 -1.33
N LEU A 74 -16.66 -18.67 -1.40
CA LEU A 74 -15.96 -19.30 -2.51
C LEU A 74 -15.75 -20.80 -2.27
N ARG A 75 -15.83 -21.58 -3.36
CA ARG A 75 -15.42 -23.00 -3.35
C ARG A 75 -13.89 -23.11 -3.34
N THR A 76 -13.37 -24.29 -2.99
CA THR A 76 -11.93 -24.52 -2.87
C THR A 76 -11.15 -24.10 -4.12
N GLU A 77 -11.62 -24.46 -5.31
CA GLU A 77 -10.95 -24.12 -6.57
C GLU A 77 -10.94 -22.60 -6.83
N GLN A 78 -12.00 -21.89 -6.40
CA GLN A 78 -12.09 -20.43 -6.48
C GLN A 78 -11.12 -19.77 -5.50
N LYS A 79 -11.02 -20.26 -4.25
CA LYS A 79 -10.05 -19.78 -3.25
C LYS A 79 -8.60 -19.93 -3.76
N GLU A 80 -8.28 -21.07 -4.37
CA GLU A 80 -6.96 -21.29 -4.97
C GLU A 80 -6.65 -20.27 -6.07
N LEU A 81 -7.64 -19.88 -6.88
CA LEU A 81 -7.49 -18.84 -7.89
C LEU A 81 -7.27 -17.45 -7.27
N VAL A 82 -7.96 -17.12 -6.16
CA VAL A 82 -7.67 -15.88 -5.40
C VAL A 82 -6.23 -15.85 -4.89
N HIS A 83 -5.73 -16.96 -4.34
CA HIS A 83 -4.34 -17.03 -3.93
C HIS A 83 -3.36 -16.93 -5.10
N LYS A 84 -3.70 -17.47 -6.27
CA LYS A 84 -2.90 -17.27 -7.50
C LYS A 84 -2.88 -15.80 -7.94
N LEU A 85 -4.01 -15.10 -7.85
CA LEU A 85 -4.08 -13.65 -8.09
C LEU A 85 -3.20 -12.87 -7.12
N LEU A 86 -3.32 -13.13 -5.81
CA LEU A 86 -2.45 -12.48 -4.83
C LEU A 86 -0.96 -12.72 -5.11
N ARG A 87 -0.58 -13.93 -5.57
CA ARG A 87 0.81 -14.24 -5.94
C ARG A 87 1.28 -13.60 -7.24
N SER A 88 0.39 -13.31 -8.18
CA SER A 88 0.77 -12.60 -9.40
C SER A 88 0.84 -11.09 -9.17
N SER A 89 0.07 -10.56 -8.22
CA SER A 89 0.01 -9.12 -7.94
C SER A 89 0.94 -8.65 -6.82
N LEU A 90 1.48 -9.56 -6.01
CA LEU A 90 2.39 -9.25 -4.91
C LEU A 90 3.72 -9.96 -5.11
N SER A 91 4.76 -9.50 -4.43
CA SER A 91 5.96 -10.32 -4.24
C SER A 91 5.71 -11.47 -3.26
N ASP A 92 6.68 -12.38 -3.14
CA ASP A 92 6.66 -13.39 -2.07
C ASP A 92 6.55 -12.77 -0.66
N THR A 93 7.20 -11.61 -0.44
CA THR A 93 7.10 -10.85 0.81
C THR A 93 5.68 -10.35 1.04
N GLY A 94 5.10 -9.65 0.06
CA GLY A 94 3.75 -9.10 0.19
C GLY A 94 2.68 -10.18 0.33
N TYR A 95 2.79 -11.27 -0.42
CA TYR A 95 1.91 -12.42 -0.28
C TYR A 95 2.03 -13.04 1.11
N LYS A 96 3.27 -13.25 1.59
CA LYS A 96 3.51 -13.81 2.92
C LYS A 96 2.89 -12.92 4.00
N GLN A 97 3.17 -11.62 4.00
CA GLN A 97 2.57 -10.67 4.94
C GLN A 97 1.05 -10.74 4.91
N THR A 98 0.44 -10.71 3.72
CA THR A 98 -1.01 -10.84 3.55
C THR A 98 -1.55 -12.11 4.23
N THR A 99 -0.97 -13.27 3.93
CA THR A 99 -1.43 -14.54 4.51
C THR A 99 -1.18 -14.68 6.01
N GLU A 100 -0.10 -14.08 6.51
CA GLU A 100 0.21 -14.09 7.94
C GLU A 100 -0.73 -13.18 8.72
N ILE A 101 -1.12 -12.03 8.15
CA ILE A 101 -2.13 -11.13 8.72
C ILE A 101 -3.49 -11.83 8.75
N ILE A 102 -3.91 -12.50 7.66
CA ILE A 102 -5.12 -13.35 7.67
C ILE A 102 -5.03 -14.40 8.78
N GLY A 103 -3.87 -15.03 8.93
CA GLY A 103 -3.62 -16.04 9.95
C GLY A 103 -3.73 -15.52 11.40
N LEU A 104 -3.56 -14.22 11.63
CA LEU A 104 -3.75 -13.62 12.95
C LEU A 104 -5.20 -13.67 13.43
N GLU A 105 -6.18 -13.82 12.52
CA GLU A 105 -7.58 -14.09 12.93
C GLU A 105 -7.66 -15.33 13.82
N ASN A 106 -6.88 -16.39 13.56
CA ASN A 106 -6.88 -17.58 14.41
C ASN A 106 -6.28 -17.31 15.80
N VAL A 107 -5.29 -16.41 15.90
CA VAL A 107 -4.71 -15.98 17.19
C VAL A 107 -5.73 -15.17 17.98
N LEU A 108 -6.45 -14.28 17.32
CA LEU A 108 -7.52 -13.50 17.91
C LEU A 108 -8.71 -14.38 18.30
N ALA A 109 -9.08 -15.38 17.49
CA ALA A 109 -10.13 -16.35 17.79
C ALA A 109 -9.81 -17.13 19.06
N ALA A 110 -8.58 -17.64 19.17
CA ALA A 110 -8.13 -18.40 20.34
C ALA A 110 -8.11 -17.55 21.62
N SER A 111 -7.67 -16.29 21.52
CA SER A 111 -7.56 -15.39 22.69
C SER A 111 -8.88 -14.76 23.12
N SER A 112 -9.78 -14.45 22.17
CA SER A 112 -11.11 -13.89 22.46
C SER A 112 -12.18 -14.93 22.75
N GLY A 113 -11.97 -16.18 22.32
CA GLY A 113 -12.97 -17.24 22.37
C GLY A 113 -14.09 -17.10 21.34
N ASP A 114 -13.94 -16.23 20.33
CA ASP A 114 -14.95 -15.95 19.31
C ASP A 114 -14.44 -16.26 17.88
N PRO A 115 -14.45 -17.54 17.46
CA PRO A 115 -14.04 -17.95 16.12
C PRO A 115 -15.07 -17.61 15.03
N VAL A 116 -16.29 -17.19 15.40
CA VAL A 116 -17.30 -16.76 14.43
C VAL A 116 -17.03 -15.32 14.01
N TYR A 117 -16.66 -14.48 14.96
CA TYR A 117 -16.22 -13.11 14.71
C TYR A 117 -14.84 -13.06 14.07
N ARG A 118 -13.88 -13.84 14.59
CA ARG A 118 -12.50 -13.93 14.12
C ARG A 118 -12.33 -15.06 13.12
N ASP A 119 -12.70 -14.78 11.88
CA ASP A 119 -12.80 -15.78 10.81
C ASP A 119 -11.83 -15.43 9.66
N PRO A 120 -10.79 -16.26 9.40
CA PRO A 120 -9.82 -16.02 8.34
C PRO A 120 -10.43 -16.12 6.93
N GLU A 121 -11.68 -16.56 6.78
CA GLU A 121 -12.39 -16.60 5.50
C GLU A 121 -13.23 -15.33 5.22
N ARG A 122 -13.24 -14.34 6.14
CA ARG A 122 -13.94 -13.05 5.99
C ARG A 122 -13.09 -11.98 5.28
N TYR A 123 -12.43 -12.37 4.20
CA TYR A 123 -11.68 -11.50 3.29
C TYR A 123 -12.35 -11.52 1.93
N TYR A 124 -12.52 -10.38 1.30
CA TYR A 124 -13.40 -10.14 0.17
C TYR A 124 -12.60 -9.82 -1.07
N VAL A 125 -13.10 -10.28 -2.21
CA VAL A 125 -12.53 -10.01 -3.53
C VAL A 125 -13.57 -9.29 -4.36
N SER A 126 -13.19 -8.21 -5.02
CA SER A 126 -14.03 -7.49 -6.00
C SER A 126 -13.25 -7.24 -7.28
N ILE A 127 -13.96 -7.17 -8.41
CA ILE A 127 -13.42 -6.88 -9.73
C ILE A 127 -14.26 -5.75 -10.34
N TYR A 128 -13.59 -4.75 -10.89
CA TYR A 128 -14.21 -3.58 -11.53
C TYR A 128 -13.72 -3.49 -12.96
N GLY A 129 -14.64 -3.46 -13.93
CA GLY A 129 -14.34 -3.54 -15.36
C GLY A 129 -14.18 -4.98 -15.88
N ASP A 130 -13.95 -5.11 -17.19
CA ASP A 130 -13.78 -6.39 -17.88
C ASP A 130 -12.32 -6.61 -18.34
N PRO A 131 -11.51 -7.40 -17.61
CA PRO A 131 -10.12 -7.67 -17.96
C PRO A 131 -9.94 -8.42 -19.30
N THR A 132 -11.01 -8.96 -19.91
CA THR A 132 -10.94 -9.61 -21.23
C THR A 132 -11.12 -8.66 -22.41
N GLN A 133 -11.75 -7.50 -22.18
CA GLN A 133 -12.22 -6.60 -23.23
C GLN A 133 -11.74 -5.16 -23.05
N GLU A 134 -11.33 -4.79 -21.85
CA GLU A 134 -10.99 -3.42 -21.48
C GLU A 134 -9.51 -3.32 -21.10
N ASP A 135 -8.87 -2.23 -21.55
CA ASP A 135 -7.52 -1.88 -21.13
C ASP A 135 -7.50 -1.32 -19.70
N VAL A 136 -8.66 -1.04 -19.13
CA VAL A 136 -8.83 -0.42 -17.81
C VAL A 136 -9.69 -1.32 -16.94
N TRP A 137 -9.09 -1.90 -15.91
CA TRP A 137 -9.80 -2.74 -14.96
C TRP A 137 -9.09 -2.74 -13.62
N MET A 138 -9.77 -3.16 -12.57
CA MET A 138 -9.23 -3.24 -11.22
C MET A 138 -9.71 -4.49 -10.51
N TRP A 139 -8.90 -5.00 -9.59
CA TRP A 139 -9.40 -5.91 -8.57
C TRP A 139 -8.88 -5.52 -7.19
N SER A 140 -9.66 -5.80 -6.15
CA SER A 140 -9.29 -5.54 -4.76
C SER A 140 -9.35 -6.81 -3.92
N PHE A 141 -8.53 -6.84 -2.86
CA PHE A 141 -8.56 -7.86 -1.82
C PHE A 141 -8.54 -7.20 -0.45
N GLU A 142 -9.61 -7.38 0.32
CA GLU A 142 -9.86 -6.58 1.52
C GLU A 142 -10.40 -7.40 2.68
N GLY A 143 -10.08 -7.01 3.90
CA GLY A 143 -10.56 -7.64 5.11
C GLY A 143 -10.05 -6.91 6.34
N HIS A 144 -10.20 -7.53 7.51
CA HIS A 144 -9.62 -6.98 8.72
C HIS A 144 -8.09 -6.89 8.55
N HIS A 145 -7.54 -5.69 8.70
CA HIS A 145 -6.10 -5.41 8.55
C HIS A 145 -5.46 -5.63 7.18
N VAL A 146 -6.23 -5.87 6.13
CA VAL A 146 -5.71 -5.96 4.75
C VAL A 146 -6.61 -5.14 3.84
N SER A 147 -6.04 -4.25 3.05
CA SER A 147 -6.75 -3.64 1.92
C SER A 147 -5.76 -3.36 0.79
N LEU A 148 -5.93 -4.11 -0.30
CA LEU A 148 -5.04 -4.14 -1.46
C LEU A 148 -5.84 -3.82 -2.72
N HIS A 149 -5.31 -2.92 -3.53
CA HIS A 149 -5.96 -2.43 -4.74
C HIS A 149 -4.98 -2.50 -5.90
N PHE A 150 -5.42 -3.11 -6.99
CA PHE A 150 -4.62 -3.29 -8.20
C PHE A 150 -5.39 -2.76 -9.40
N THR A 151 -5.04 -1.56 -9.86
CA THR A 151 -5.68 -0.96 -11.04
C THR A 151 -4.75 -1.08 -12.24
N THR A 152 -5.19 -1.80 -13.26
CA THR A 152 -4.50 -1.94 -14.54
C THR A 152 -5.02 -0.88 -15.51
N VAL A 153 -4.09 -0.18 -16.18
CA VAL A 153 -4.37 0.78 -17.25
C VAL A 153 -3.38 0.50 -18.38
N ALA A 154 -3.87 -0.15 -19.44
CA ALA A 154 -3.05 -0.76 -20.49
C ALA A 154 -1.91 -1.62 -19.88
N ASP A 155 -0.66 -1.25 -20.10
CA ASP A 155 0.52 -2.00 -19.66
C ASP A 155 1.02 -1.59 -18.26
N ALA A 156 0.34 -0.65 -17.59
CA ALA A 156 0.72 -0.13 -16.28
C ALA A 156 -0.23 -0.61 -15.18
N VAL A 157 0.31 -0.76 -13.96
CA VAL A 157 -0.47 -1.15 -12.79
C VAL A 157 -0.20 -0.20 -11.63
N SER A 158 -1.26 0.34 -11.03
CA SER A 158 -1.20 1.00 -9.72
C SER A 158 -1.41 -0.02 -8.60
N TYR A 159 -0.63 0.14 -7.54
CA TYR A 159 -0.62 -0.73 -6.36
C TYR A 159 -0.97 0.05 -5.08
N THR A 160 -1.58 1.23 -5.22
CA THR A 160 -1.96 2.10 -4.10
C THR A 160 -3.45 2.47 -4.20
N PRO A 161 -4.15 2.71 -3.08
CA PRO A 161 -3.61 2.63 -1.72
C PRO A 161 -3.31 1.19 -1.31
N ARG A 162 -2.31 1.01 -0.46
CA ARG A 162 -1.95 -0.31 0.07
C ARG A 162 -1.87 -0.25 1.57
N PHE A 163 -2.73 -1.01 2.23
CA PHE A 163 -2.83 -1.06 3.68
C PHE A 163 -2.50 -2.46 4.20
N PHE A 164 -1.64 -2.49 5.21
CA PHE A 164 -1.43 -3.66 6.06
C PHE A 164 -1.51 -3.24 7.52
N GLY A 165 -2.23 -4.02 8.32
CA GLY A 165 -2.24 -3.94 9.76
C GLY A 165 -1.89 -5.27 10.41
N SER A 166 -1.64 -5.25 11.71
CA SER A 166 -1.36 -6.45 12.48
C SER A 166 -1.94 -6.30 13.87
N ASN A 167 -2.90 -7.16 14.22
CA ASN A 167 -3.40 -7.31 15.58
C ASN A 167 -3.42 -8.81 15.96
N PRO A 168 -2.60 -9.24 16.93
CA PRO A 168 -1.62 -8.43 17.66
C PRO A 168 -0.48 -7.93 16.74
N GLY A 169 0.15 -6.83 17.11
CA GLY A 169 1.35 -6.30 16.45
C GLY A 169 2.51 -7.30 16.55
N ARG A 170 2.69 -7.91 17.72
CA ARG A 170 3.57 -9.05 18.03
C ARG A 170 2.81 -10.05 18.88
N ILE A 171 2.92 -11.33 18.53
CA ILE A 171 2.30 -12.41 19.32
C ILE A 171 3.01 -12.52 20.67
N MET A 172 2.27 -12.39 21.77
CA MET A 172 2.85 -12.31 23.12
C MET A 172 3.00 -13.68 23.81
N GLU A 173 2.21 -14.67 23.41
CA GLU A 173 2.09 -15.97 24.07
C GLU A 173 1.88 -17.11 23.05
N GLY A 174 2.00 -18.35 23.51
CA GLY A 174 1.84 -19.55 22.67
C GLY A 174 3.06 -19.88 21.80
N GLU A 175 2.91 -20.85 20.89
CA GLU A 175 4.00 -21.39 20.08
C GLU A 175 4.62 -20.38 19.12
N ARG A 176 3.84 -19.39 18.67
CA ARG A 176 4.28 -18.34 17.74
C ARG A 176 4.74 -17.06 18.45
N LYS A 177 5.01 -17.11 19.76
CA LYS A 177 5.45 -15.94 20.54
C LYS A 177 6.65 -15.24 19.88
N GLY A 178 6.56 -13.91 19.79
CA GLY A 178 7.55 -13.03 19.19
C GLY A 178 7.37 -12.81 17.69
N PHE A 179 6.53 -13.60 17.02
CA PHE A 179 6.23 -13.41 15.60
C PHE A 179 5.43 -12.12 15.37
N SER A 180 5.76 -11.42 14.29
CA SER A 180 5.01 -10.29 13.74
C SER A 180 5.18 -10.24 12.22
N PRO A 181 4.09 -10.06 11.44
CA PRO A 181 4.19 -9.92 9.99
C PRO A 181 4.76 -8.55 9.56
N LEU A 182 4.70 -7.53 10.43
CA LEU A 182 5.10 -6.15 10.14
C LEU A 182 6.27 -5.69 11.03
N VAL A 183 7.15 -6.63 11.39
CA VAL A 183 8.22 -6.42 12.37
C VAL A 183 9.27 -5.43 11.88
N HIS A 184 9.61 -5.46 10.60
CA HIS A 184 10.65 -4.61 10.03
C HIS A 184 10.20 -3.16 9.92
N GLU A 185 8.94 -2.93 9.56
CA GLU A 185 8.33 -1.62 9.49
C GLU A 185 8.41 -0.89 10.83
N GLU A 186 8.16 -1.60 11.94
CA GLU A 186 8.31 -1.07 13.30
C GLU A 186 9.78 -0.89 13.69
N ASP A 187 10.58 -1.97 13.59
CA ASP A 187 11.95 -2.00 14.09
C ASP A 187 12.86 -1.01 13.37
N MET A 188 12.71 -0.84 12.05
CA MET A 188 13.50 0.11 11.28
C MET A 188 13.10 1.56 11.57
N GLY A 189 11.81 1.83 11.81
CA GLY A 189 11.34 3.15 12.26
C GLY A 189 11.94 3.54 13.61
N LEU A 190 11.88 2.61 14.58
CA LEU A 190 12.49 2.78 15.90
C LEU A 190 14.02 2.90 15.82
N GLN A 191 14.67 2.14 14.93
CA GLN A 191 16.10 2.27 14.67
C GLN A 191 16.44 3.66 14.14
N LEU A 192 15.66 4.19 13.19
CA LEU A 192 15.90 5.50 12.59
C LEU A 192 15.80 6.62 13.61
N ILE A 193 14.71 6.66 14.40
CA ILE A 193 14.55 7.70 15.43
C ILE A 193 15.67 7.62 16.48
N HIS A 194 16.16 6.42 16.78
CA HIS A 194 17.29 6.23 17.68
C HIS A 194 18.64 6.68 17.10
N MET A 195 18.82 6.54 15.78
CA MET A 195 20.02 7.02 15.07
C MET A 195 20.11 8.54 14.96
N LEU A 196 19.00 9.27 15.11
CA LEU A 196 18.99 10.73 15.02
C LEU A 196 19.72 11.38 16.20
N SER A 197 20.50 12.43 15.90
CA SER A 197 21.11 13.30 16.92
C SER A 197 20.05 14.07 17.70
N SER A 198 20.42 14.67 18.83
CA SER A 198 19.50 15.50 19.62
C SER A 198 18.87 16.64 18.81
N GLU A 199 19.64 17.29 17.93
CA GLU A 199 19.14 18.37 17.07
C GLU A 199 18.23 17.85 15.96
N GLN A 200 18.57 16.70 15.37
CA GLN A 200 17.70 16.07 14.36
C GLN A 200 16.37 15.64 14.99
N ARG A 201 16.38 15.03 16.19
CA ARG A 201 15.16 14.60 16.90
C ARG A 201 14.22 15.76 17.21
N LYS A 202 14.74 16.95 17.58
CA LYS A 202 13.92 18.16 17.80
C LYS A 202 13.10 18.56 16.57
N THR A 203 13.59 18.23 15.38
CA THR A 203 12.89 18.53 14.12
C THR A 203 12.03 17.36 13.63
N ALA A 204 12.50 16.13 13.83
CA ALA A 204 11.80 14.93 13.41
C ALA A 204 10.57 14.63 14.27
N ILE A 205 10.65 14.83 15.59
CA ILE A 205 9.54 14.60 16.52
C ILE A 205 8.60 15.80 16.47
N ILE A 206 7.47 15.65 15.79
CA ILE A 206 6.49 16.72 15.57
C ILE A 206 5.45 16.79 16.71
N SER A 207 5.31 15.71 17.47
CA SER A 207 4.40 15.63 18.61
C SER A 207 4.91 14.62 19.65
N ASN A 208 4.72 14.91 20.93
CA ASN A 208 4.98 13.97 22.03
C ASN A 208 3.81 12.98 22.26
N LYS A 209 2.72 13.12 21.52
CA LYS A 209 1.57 12.21 21.50
C LYS A 209 1.34 11.69 20.08
N THR A 210 1.00 10.41 19.95
CA THR A 210 0.58 9.82 18.67
C THR A 210 -0.86 10.20 18.30
N TYR A 211 -1.33 9.76 17.13
CA TYR A 211 -2.61 10.12 16.50
C TYR A 211 -3.73 9.08 16.70
N ASN A 212 -3.48 8.00 17.45
CA ASN A 212 -4.37 6.86 17.70
C ASN A 212 -4.66 5.96 16.48
N ASP A 213 -4.20 6.36 15.28
CA ASP A 213 -4.24 5.60 14.03
C ASP A 213 -3.34 6.30 12.98
N ILE A 214 -3.22 5.72 11.78
CA ILE A 214 -2.73 6.42 10.59
C ILE A 214 -3.64 7.62 10.26
N ILE A 215 -3.05 8.73 9.82
CA ILE A 215 -3.79 10.00 9.67
C ILE A 215 -4.64 10.00 8.41
N SER A 216 -4.17 9.36 7.32
CA SER A 216 -4.95 9.28 6.07
C SER A 216 -6.18 8.39 6.17
N PHE A 217 -6.18 7.48 7.15
CA PHE A 217 -7.26 6.54 7.43
C PHE A 217 -7.77 5.86 6.14
N ASN A 218 -9.08 5.85 5.90
CA ASN A 218 -9.69 5.21 4.73
C ASN A 218 -10.21 6.18 3.64
N LYS A 219 -9.68 7.42 3.56
CA LYS A 219 -10.18 8.39 2.57
C LYS A 219 -9.97 7.88 1.12
N PRO A 220 -10.94 8.08 0.21
CA PRO A 220 -10.77 7.73 -1.21
C PRO A 220 -9.61 8.50 -1.87
N VAL A 221 -9.43 9.76 -1.49
CA VAL A 221 -8.31 10.63 -1.90
C VAL A 221 -7.48 10.99 -0.69
N ALA A 222 -6.17 10.76 -0.76
CA ALA A 222 -5.26 11.09 0.32
C ALA A 222 -4.98 12.60 0.35
N GLU A 223 -5.24 13.24 1.49
CA GLU A 223 -4.80 14.61 1.72
C GLU A 223 -3.31 14.64 2.01
N LYS A 224 -2.56 15.48 1.28
CA LYS A 224 -1.14 15.71 1.55
C LYS A 224 -0.98 16.48 2.87
N PRO A 225 -0.38 15.88 3.92
CA PRO A 225 -0.17 16.58 5.18
C PRO A 225 0.80 17.76 5.03
N ALA A 226 0.76 18.67 6.00
CA ALA A 226 1.77 19.71 6.13
C ALA A 226 3.19 19.08 6.13
N PRO A 227 4.19 19.72 5.50
CA PRO A 227 5.54 19.19 5.35
C PRO A 227 6.35 19.30 6.66
N GLU A 228 5.85 18.65 7.71
CA GLU A 228 6.46 18.57 9.03
C GLU A 228 7.52 17.45 9.08
N GLY A 229 8.35 17.47 10.12
CA GLY A 229 9.44 16.53 10.30
C GLY A 229 10.75 17.00 9.64
N ILE A 230 11.79 16.18 9.78
CA ILE A 230 13.12 16.49 9.27
C ILE A 230 13.22 16.19 7.78
N LEU A 231 13.82 17.11 7.02
CA LEU A 231 14.20 16.84 5.63
C LEU A 231 15.21 15.71 5.58
N VAL A 232 14.99 14.73 4.70
CA VAL A 232 15.91 13.60 4.50
C VAL A 232 17.29 14.10 4.08
N ASN A 233 17.37 15.21 3.35
CA ASN A 233 18.65 15.82 2.98
C ASN A 233 19.50 16.32 4.18
N ASN A 234 18.87 16.57 5.34
CA ASN A 234 19.55 16.97 6.58
C ASN A 234 20.00 15.77 7.45
N LEU A 235 19.78 14.54 6.96
CA LEU A 235 20.26 13.32 7.60
C LEU A 235 21.70 12.99 7.19
N THR A 236 22.40 12.17 7.98
CA THR A 236 23.68 11.58 7.58
C THR A 236 23.47 10.49 6.53
N ASP A 237 24.51 10.10 5.79
CA ASP A 237 24.37 9.07 4.75
C ASP A 237 23.81 7.74 5.28
N GLY A 238 24.20 7.33 6.49
CA GLY A 238 23.66 6.13 7.13
C GLY A 238 22.17 6.25 7.48
N GLN A 239 21.73 7.42 7.97
CA GLN A 239 20.33 7.69 8.26
C GLN A 239 19.49 7.80 6.97
N LYS A 240 20.02 8.47 5.92
CA LYS A 240 19.38 8.52 4.59
C LYS A 240 19.22 7.13 4.00
N LYS A 241 20.24 6.28 4.13
CA LYS A 241 20.16 4.88 3.71
C LYS A 241 19.04 4.17 4.44
N LEU A 242 18.94 4.30 5.76
CA LEU A 242 17.87 3.66 6.53
C LEU A 242 16.47 4.18 6.14
N VAL A 243 16.29 5.47 5.87
CA VAL A 243 15.02 5.97 5.30
C VAL A 243 14.68 5.26 3.99
N MET A 244 15.65 5.12 3.08
CA MET A 244 15.43 4.42 1.82
C MET A 244 15.21 2.91 2.00
N ASP A 245 15.84 2.30 2.99
CA ASP A 245 15.62 0.89 3.33
C ASP A 245 14.19 0.70 3.87
N ILE A 246 13.67 1.63 4.69
CA ILE A 246 12.27 1.61 5.15
C ILE A 246 11.33 1.70 3.94
N ILE A 247 11.52 2.68 3.05
CA ILE A 247 10.70 2.80 1.83
C ILE A 247 10.78 1.53 0.99
N TYR A 248 11.96 0.91 0.89
CA TYR A 248 12.11 -0.37 0.19
C TYR A 248 11.34 -1.50 0.88
N GLU A 249 11.32 -1.59 2.22
CA GLU A 249 10.53 -2.62 2.93
C GLU A 249 9.08 -2.58 2.46
N TYR A 250 8.46 -1.41 2.49
CA TYR A 250 7.09 -1.24 2.00
C TYR A 250 6.94 -1.52 0.52
N ALA A 251 7.86 -1.03 -0.32
CA ALA A 251 7.81 -1.23 -1.76
C ALA A 251 8.05 -2.71 -2.13
N SER A 252 8.80 -3.46 -1.33
CA SER A 252 9.16 -4.85 -1.62
C SER A 252 7.98 -5.82 -1.57
N THR A 253 6.80 -5.36 -1.14
CA THR A 253 5.55 -6.13 -1.12
C THR A 253 4.90 -6.28 -2.50
N ILE A 254 5.31 -5.50 -3.50
CA ILE A 254 4.86 -5.61 -4.89
C ILE A 254 5.94 -6.28 -5.77
N PRO A 255 5.63 -6.70 -7.02
CA PRO A 255 6.61 -7.33 -7.90
C PRO A 255 7.92 -6.54 -8.01
N ALA A 256 9.05 -7.27 -8.05
CA ALA A 256 10.37 -6.69 -7.83
C ALA A 256 10.76 -5.62 -8.87
N ASP A 257 10.35 -5.80 -10.13
CA ASP A 257 10.51 -4.83 -11.20
C ASP A 257 9.76 -3.51 -10.89
N GLN A 258 8.52 -3.62 -10.42
CA GLN A 258 7.69 -2.47 -10.02
C GLN A 258 8.24 -1.77 -8.79
N ALA A 259 8.66 -2.53 -7.77
CA ALA A 259 9.29 -2.01 -6.57
C ALA A 259 10.58 -1.24 -6.92
N MET A 260 11.45 -1.82 -7.75
CA MET A 260 12.71 -1.19 -8.15
C MET A 260 12.50 0.04 -9.03
N ALA A 261 11.52 0.02 -9.94
CA ALA A 261 11.13 1.20 -10.71
C ALA A 261 10.66 2.33 -9.78
N ARG A 262 9.82 2.01 -8.80
CA ARG A 262 9.32 2.97 -7.82
C ARG A 262 10.43 3.59 -6.97
N ILE A 263 11.32 2.76 -6.43
CA ILE A 263 12.45 3.23 -5.62
C ILE A 263 13.41 4.09 -6.45
N SER A 264 13.64 3.72 -7.71
CA SER A 264 14.49 4.51 -8.62
C SER A 264 13.89 5.90 -8.89
N LYS A 265 12.57 5.98 -9.10
CA LYS A 265 11.85 7.26 -9.25
C LYS A 265 11.97 8.11 -7.98
N ILE A 266 11.70 7.55 -6.80
CA ILE A 266 11.82 8.25 -5.53
C ILE A 266 13.23 8.82 -5.32
N ARG A 267 14.28 8.02 -5.56
CA ARG A 267 15.67 8.47 -5.43
C ARG A 267 16.01 9.64 -6.35
N LYS A 268 15.42 9.67 -7.53
CA LYS A 268 15.70 10.68 -8.55
C LYS A 268 14.91 11.97 -8.34
N GLU A 269 13.66 11.87 -7.89
CA GLU A 269 12.68 12.97 -8.02
C GLU A 269 12.19 13.51 -6.67
N GLU A 270 12.33 12.76 -5.58
CA GLU A 270 11.63 13.07 -4.32
C GLU A 270 12.57 13.50 -3.18
N LEU A 271 13.85 13.14 -3.23
CA LEU A 271 14.78 13.28 -2.08
C LEU A 271 14.89 14.71 -1.52
N ASP A 272 14.75 15.73 -2.38
CA ASP A 272 14.90 17.13 -2.00
C ASP A 272 13.76 17.65 -1.13
N GLU A 273 12.57 17.08 -1.27
CA GLU A 273 11.38 17.46 -0.51
C GLU A 273 10.98 16.38 0.51
N MET A 274 11.61 15.20 0.47
CA MET A 274 11.23 14.07 1.31
C MET A 274 11.53 14.34 2.79
N ARG A 275 10.55 14.01 3.64
CA ARG A 275 10.61 14.24 5.08
C ARG A 275 10.32 12.97 5.87
N PHE A 276 10.95 12.89 7.03
CA PHE A 276 10.65 11.92 8.07
C PHE A 276 10.08 12.65 9.29
N ALA A 277 8.89 12.26 9.72
CA ALA A 277 8.23 12.77 10.91
C ALA A 277 7.94 11.63 11.90
N TRP A 278 8.00 11.94 13.18
CA TRP A 278 7.74 11.03 14.30
C TRP A 278 6.76 11.66 15.28
N ALA A 279 5.87 10.85 15.85
CA ALA A 279 5.01 11.25 16.93
C ALA A 279 4.91 10.18 18.02
N GLY A 280 4.85 10.62 19.28
CA GLY A 280 4.72 9.71 20.44
C GLY A 280 6.06 9.25 21.03
N ALA A 281 6.02 8.12 21.72
CA ALA A 281 7.16 7.54 22.42
C ALA A 281 8.24 7.04 21.44
N THR A 282 9.45 6.74 21.93
CA THR A 282 10.54 6.19 21.10
C THR A 282 10.93 4.76 21.49
N GLU A 283 10.26 4.19 22.48
CA GLU A 283 10.51 2.86 23.00
C GLU A 283 9.53 1.83 22.40
N LEU A 284 10.04 0.63 22.12
CA LEU A 284 9.21 -0.51 21.73
C LEU A 284 8.13 -0.79 22.80
N GLY A 285 6.92 -1.11 22.37
CA GLY A 285 5.79 -1.36 23.27
C GLY A 285 5.23 -0.09 23.94
N LYS A 286 5.57 1.09 23.41
CA LYS A 286 4.93 2.37 23.74
C LYS A 286 4.34 3.00 22.50
N ALA A 287 3.25 3.74 22.66
CA ALA A 287 2.47 4.26 21.54
C ALA A 287 3.30 5.24 20.69
N HIS A 288 3.41 4.95 19.39
CA HIS A 288 4.23 5.74 18.47
C HIS A 288 3.70 5.69 17.03
N TYR A 289 4.16 6.65 16.24
CA TYR A 289 3.81 6.84 14.83
C TYR A 289 5.01 7.40 14.07
N TYR A 290 5.16 7.03 12.81
CA TYR A 290 6.02 7.76 11.88
C TYR A 290 5.38 7.95 10.51
N ARG A 291 5.90 8.96 9.80
CA ARG A 291 5.56 9.23 8.41
C ARG A 291 6.82 9.48 7.60
N ILE A 292 6.89 8.85 6.43
CA ILE A 292 7.81 9.24 5.36
C ILE A 292 6.96 9.87 4.26
N GLN A 293 7.20 11.13 3.93
CA GLN A 293 6.40 11.88 2.96
C GLN A 293 7.29 12.49 1.91
N GLY A 294 7.01 12.22 0.64
CA GLY A 294 7.59 12.88 -0.51
C GLY A 294 6.68 13.98 -1.07
N LYS A 295 7.01 14.42 -2.28
CA LYS A 295 6.17 15.28 -3.10
C LYS A 295 4.90 14.55 -3.57
N THR A 296 5.02 13.30 -4.02
CA THR A 296 3.92 12.55 -4.66
C THR A 296 3.32 11.43 -3.79
N PHE A 297 3.94 11.09 -2.66
CA PHE A 297 3.51 9.95 -1.86
C PHE A 297 3.70 10.16 -0.36
N MET A 298 3.08 9.29 0.43
CA MET A 298 3.43 9.09 1.82
C MET A 298 3.32 7.62 2.23
N ILE A 299 4.11 7.29 3.24
CA ILE A 299 4.04 6.06 4.00
C ILE A 299 3.76 6.45 5.45
N GLU A 300 2.77 5.81 6.05
CA GLU A 300 2.46 5.97 7.48
C GLU A 300 2.60 4.65 8.21
N PHE A 301 3.02 4.74 9.46
CA PHE A 301 3.04 3.67 10.44
C PHE A 301 2.46 4.21 11.74
N ASP A 302 1.47 3.52 12.30
CA ASP A 302 0.97 3.73 13.66
C ASP A 302 1.04 2.42 14.45
N ASN A 303 1.48 2.51 15.69
CA ASN A 303 1.31 1.45 16.67
C ASN A 303 0.93 2.08 18.01
N SER A 304 -0.30 2.61 18.08
CA SER A 304 -0.81 3.34 19.24
C SER A 304 -1.83 2.53 20.06
N GLN A 305 -2.55 1.63 19.41
CA GLN A 305 -3.65 0.88 19.98
C GLN A 305 -3.15 -0.36 20.76
N ASN A 306 -4.00 -0.91 21.64
CA ASN A 306 -3.75 -2.14 22.39
C ASN A 306 -2.39 -2.20 23.10
N ASN A 307 -2.00 -1.08 23.75
CA ASN A 307 -0.70 -0.91 24.39
C ASN A 307 0.49 -0.99 23.42
N ALA A 308 0.36 -0.33 22.26
CA ALA A 308 1.32 -0.42 21.16
C ALA A 308 1.57 -1.87 20.73
N ASN A 309 0.47 -2.60 20.52
CA ASN A 309 0.51 -3.95 19.98
C ASN A 309 -0.59 -4.15 18.94
N HIS A 310 -0.83 -3.13 18.13
CA HIS A 310 -1.78 -3.14 17.04
C HIS A 310 -1.28 -2.14 16.00
N ILE A 311 -0.62 -2.69 14.99
CA ILE A 311 0.08 -1.93 13.97
C ILE A 311 -0.88 -1.62 12.84
N HIS A 312 -0.88 -0.39 12.34
CA HIS A 312 -1.48 0.00 11.07
C HIS A 312 -0.43 0.67 10.20
N THR A 313 -0.40 0.30 8.92
CA THR A 313 0.50 0.91 7.96
C THR A 313 -0.20 1.13 6.63
N VAL A 314 0.19 2.21 5.94
CA VAL A 314 -0.36 2.49 4.62
C VAL A 314 0.66 3.16 3.72
N TRP A 315 0.66 2.77 2.45
CA TRP A 315 1.26 3.54 1.36
C TRP A 315 0.15 4.23 0.57
N ARG A 316 0.28 5.54 0.41
CA ARG A 316 -0.64 6.40 -0.35
C ARG A 316 0.11 7.21 -1.40
N ASP A 317 -0.45 7.29 -2.61
CA ASP A 317 -0.01 8.21 -3.65
C ASP A 317 -1.05 9.33 -3.81
N PHE A 318 -0.65 10.58 -3.59
CA PHE A 318 -1.58 11.72 -3.48
C PHE A 318 -2.47 11.89 -4.71
N ASP A 319 -1.90 11.67 -5.90
CA ASP A 319 -2.61 11.75 -7.17
C ASP A 319 -2.84 10.37 -7.82
N GLY A 320 -2.23 9.31 -7.28
CA GLY A 320 -2.10 7.99 -7.95
C GLY A 320 -2.89 6.83 -7.32
N ASP A 321 -3.44 7.02 -6.12
CA ASP A 321 -4.33 6.04 -5.49
C ASP A 321 -5.47 5.65 -6.44
N PHE A 322 -5.73 4.34 -6.57
CA PHE A 322 -6.67 3.70 -7.49
C PHE A 322 -6.36 3.96 -8.98
N GLY A 323 -5.08 4.20 -9.29
CA GLY A 323 -4.57 4.43 -10.64
C GLY A 323 -5.04 5.74 -11.26
N ARG A 324 -5.45 6.73 -10.47
CA ARG A 324 -6.01 7.99 -10.98
C ARG A 324 -5.05 8.77 -11.88
N ASP A 325 -3.75 8.75 -11.60
CA ASP A 325 -2.72 9.35 -12.43
C ASP A 325 -2.55 8.62 -13.76
N LEU A 326 -2.51 7.28 -13.73
CA LEU A 326 -2.47 6.43 -14.92
C LEU A 326 -3.71 6.63 -15.80
N LEU A 327 -4.90 6.68 -15.20
CA LEU A 327 -6.16 6.94 -15.90
C LEU A 327 -6.13 8.32 -16.58
N LYS A 328 -5.70 9.35 -15.85
CA LYS A 328 -5.58 10.71 -16.39
C LYS A 328 -4.62 10.77 -17.58
N GLU A 329 -3.46 10.12 -17.48
CA GLU A 329 -2.49 10.03 -18.58
C GLU A 329 -3.08 9.27 -19.78
N HIS A 330 -3.72 8.13 -19.54
CA HIS A 330 -4.35 7.31 -20.57
C HIS A 330 -5.41 8.10 -21.35
N TYR A 331 -6.37 8.74 -20.68
CA TYR A 331 -7.42 9.50 -21.37
C TYR A 331 -6.87 10.72 -22.11
N THR A 332 -5.89 11.44 -21.54
CA THR A 332 -5.25 12.58 -22.22
C THR A 332 -4.57 12.15 -23.53
N ASN A 333 -3.91 10.99 -23.53
CA ASN A 333 -3.18 10.49 -24.72
C ASN A 333 -4.12 9.90 -25.79
N HIS A 334 -5.30 9.40 -25.41
CA HIS A 334 -6.27 8.82 -26.36
C HIS A 334 -7.24 9.85 -26.94
N GLU A 335 -7.58 10.93 -26.22
CA GLU A 335 -8.39 12.03 -26.77
C GLU A 335 -7.68 12.80 -27.92
N HIS A 336 -6.34 12.73 -28.00
CA HIS A 336 -5.57 13.37 -29.07
C HIS A 336 -5.40 12.51 -30.34
N GLN A 337 -6.07 11.36 -30.45
CA GLN A 337 -6.02 10.47 -31.62
C GLN A 337 -7.25 10.56 -32.57
N HIS A 338 -8.07 11.60 -32.45
CA HIS A 338 -9.23 11.82 -33.34
C HIS A 338 -9.09 13.01 -34.28
#